data_AF-A0A933BE77-F1
#
_entry.id   AF-A0A933BE77-F1
#
_cell.length_a   1.000
_cell.length_b   1.000
_cell.length_c   1.000
_cell.angle_alpha   90.00
_cell.angle_beta   90.00
_cell.angle_gamma   90.00
#
_symmetry.space_group_name_H-M   'P 1'
#
loop_
_entity.id
_entity.type
_entity.pdbx_description
1 polymer ?
#
loop_
_entity_poly.entity_id
_entity_poly.type
_entity_poly.pdbx_seq_one_letter_code
_entity_poly.pdbx_strand_id
1 'polypeptide(L)'
;MKLNAEVDTATAARYRVLGYPTVLVLNEKGEEIDRVVGYYRAPEFMSQVEDYLAGRNTLASMIAEEPARKDDAEFVYKLGDRFADHGRFDEARIRLLRFVELDPKNRSGQSDDALYRLSRMARKDKDYATARKYAQAILDRFKGSDMMKPAFLQVGINLKKEGRLSKARAIFVDYFTRFPDDEDAPWAREQADTLAAQLARPAGA
;
A
#
# COMPACT_ATOMS: atom_id res chain seq x y z
N MET A 1 14.06 -19.24 16.64
CA MET A 1 13.92 -18.27 17.75
C MET A 1 12.59 -17.56 17.60
N LYS A 2 11.78 -17.43 18.66
CA LYS A 2 10.55 -16.61 18.65
C LYS A 2 10.82 -15.32 19.41
N LEU A 3 10.55 -14.18 18.79
CA LEU A 3 10.76 -12.86 19.37
C LEU A 3 9.39 -12.20 19.61
N ASN A 4 9.21 -11.56 20.77
CA ASN A 4 8.12 -10.61 20.95
C ASN A 4 8.62 -9.22 20.56
N ALA A 5 8.23 -8.76 19.37
CA ALA A 5 8.71 -7.50 18.79
C ALA A 5 8.12 -6.24 19.46
N GLU A 6 7.08 -6.38 20.30
CA GLU A 6 6.56 -5.28 21.14
C GLU A 6 7.42 -5.06 22.39
N VAL A 7 8.18 -6.07 22.80
CA VAL A 7 9.09 -6.03 23.96
C VAL A 7 10.53 -5.79 23.51
N ASP A 8 11.00 -6.51 22.49
CA ASP A 8 12.33 -6.32 21.90
C ASP A 8 12.26 -5.46 20.63
N THR A 9 12.09 -4.16 20.86
CA THR A 9 12.02 -3.16 19.79
C THR A 9 13.36 -2.95 19.08
N ALA A 10 14.49 -3.25 19.74
CA ALA A 10 15.82 -3.12 19.17
C ALA A 10 16.06 -4.15 18.07
N THR A 11 15.68 -5.41 18.31
CA THR A 11 15.78 -6.47 17.29
C THR A 11 14.79 -6.23 16.14
N ALA A 12 13.57 -5.79 16.43
CA ALA A 12 12.59 -5.45 15.39
C ALA A 12 13.07 -4.30 14.48
N ALA A 13 13.68 -3.25 15.08
CA ALA A 13 14.28 -2.15 14.35
C ALA A 13 15.49 -2.59 13.51
N ARG A 14 16.36 -3.45 14.06
CA ARG A 14 17.54 -4.00 13.36
C ARG A 14 17.14 -4.67 12.03
N TYR A 15 16.08 -5.47 12.04
CA TYR A 15 15.60 -6.18 10.84
C TYR A 15 14.51 -5.44 10.07
N ARG A 16 14.14 -4.22 10.50
CA ARG A 16 13.06 -3.42 9.90
C ARG A 16 11.78 -4.24 9.73
N VAL A 17 11.31 -4.85 10.83
CA VAL A 17 10.01 -5.52 10.83
C VAL A 17 8.92 -4.46 10.85
N LEU A 18 8.09 -4.43 9.80
CA LEU A 18 7.10 -3.37 9.57
C LEU A 18 5.65 -3.79 9.85
N GLY A 19 5.41 -5.09 9.99
CA GLY A 19 4.08 -5.66 10.18
C GLY A 19 4.16 -7.05 10.79
N TYR A 20 3.06 -7.47 11.40
CA TYR A 20 2.96 -8.75 12.09
C TYR A 20 1.84 -9.61 11.49
N PRO A 21 2.05 -10.95 11.41
CA PRO A 21 3.30 -11.65 11.70
C PRO A 21 4.33 -11.47 10.59
N THR A 22 5.61 -11.47 10.96
CA THR A 22 6.75 -11.59 10.03
C THR A 22 7.68 -12.67 10.56
N VAL A 23 8.06 -13.62 9.70
CA VAL A 23 9.08 -14.63 10.02
C VAL A 23 10.32 -14.34 9.19
N LEU A 24 11.43 -14.08 9.86
CA LEU A 24 12.72 -13.85 9.21
C LEU A 24 13.45 -15.18 8.98
N VAL A 25 14.00 -15.36 7.79
CA VAL A 25 14.91 -16.45 7.46
C VAL A 25 16.32 -15.86 7.48
N LEU A 26 17.14 -16.32 8.43
CA LEU A 26 18.49 -15.78 8.67
C LEU A 26 19.55 -16.84 8.37
N ASN A 27 20.73 -16.41 7.95
CA ASN A 27 21.91 -17.27 7.88
C ASN A 27 22.59 -17.43 9.25
N GLU A 28 23.65 -18.24 9.31
CA GLU A 28 24.40 -18.52 10.55
C GLU A 28 25.04 -17.28 11.19
N LYS A 29 25.25 -16.20 10.42
CA LYS A 29 25.79 -14.91 10.89
C LYS A 29 24.71 -13.97 11.40
N GLY A 30 23.44 -14.36 11.33
CA GLY A 30 22.31 -13.51 11.66
C GLY A 30 22.05 -12.42 10.61
N GLU A 31 22.49 -12.63 9.37
CA GLU A 31 22.10 -11.80 8.24
C GLU A 31 20.81 -12.34 7.63
N GLU A 32 19.94 -11.46 7.18
CA GLU A 32 18.67 -11.84 6.58
C GLU A 32 18.86 -12.38 5.17
N ILE A 33 18.33 -13.58 4.92
CA ILE A 33 18.20 -14.20 3.60
C ILE A 33 16.92 -13.66 2.93
N ASP A 34 15.80 -13.77 3.62
CA ASP A 34 14.51 -13.17 3.26
C ASP A 34 13.53 -13.27 4.44
N ARG A 35 12.24 -12.97 4.22
CA ARG A 35 11.15 -12.97 5.18
C ARG A 35 9.86 -13.52 4.57
N VAL A 36 9.03 -14.11 5.41
CA VAL A 36 7.63 -14.43 5.12
C VAL A 36 6.76 -13.42 5.88
N VAL A 37 6.02 -12.59 5.15
CA VAL A 37 5.13 -11.55 5.72
C VAL A 37 3.67 -11.99 5.64
N GLY A 38 2.98 -12.02 6.77
CA GLY A 38 1.58 -12.42 6.87
C GLY A 38 1.37 -13.89 7.21
N TYR A 39 0.11 -14.33 7.16
CA TYR A 39 -0.29 -15.69 7.49
C TYR A 39 -0.36 -16.57 6.25
N TYR A 40 0.24 -17.74 6.34
CA TYR A 40 0.18 -18.78 5.31
C TYR A 40 -0.20 -20.11 5.95
N ARG A 41 -0.82 -20.96 5.13
CA ARG A 41 -0.98 -22.37 5.46
C ARG A 41 0.39 -23.06 5.50
N ALA A 42 0.50 -24.13 6.26
CA ALA A 42 1.80 -24.75 6.56
C ALA A 42 2.58 -25.19 5.30
N PRO A 43 1.97 -25.84 4.28
CA PRO A 43 2.70 -26.22 3.06
C PRO A 43 3.31 -25.02 2.32
N GLU A 44 2.54 -23.94 2.18
CA GLU A 44 2.92 -22.72 1.47
C GLU A 44 3.97 -21.93 2.24
N PHE A 45 3.87 -21.92 3.57
CA PHE A 45 4.90 -21.36 4.45
C PHE A 45 6.22 -22.13 4.31
N MET A 46 6.17 -23.46 4.42
CA MET A 46 7.36 -24.31 4.35
C MET A 46 8.03 -24.21 2.98
N SER A 47 7.25 -24.24 1.89
CA SER A 47 7.77 -24.07 0.53
C SER A 47 8.50 -22.73 0.35
N GLN A 48 7.99 -21.64 0.91
CA GLN A 48 8.68 -20.34 0.86
C GLN A 48 10.00 -20.36 1.63
N VAL A 49 10.00 -20.92 2.83
CA VAL A 49 11.23 -21.02 3.64
C VAL A 49 12.29 -21.88 2.94
N GLU A 50 11.89 -23.02 2.37
CA GLU A 50 12.78 -23.90 1.60
C GLU A 50 13.37 -23.21 0.35
N ASP A 51 12.56 -22.43 -0.36
CA ASP A 51 13.03 -21.61 -1.47
C ASP A 51 14.06 -20.59 -1.02
N TYR A 52 13.78 -19.85 0.06
CA TYR A 52 14.69 -18.82 0.56
C TYR A 52 16.00 -19.43 1.03
N LEU A 53 15.97 -20.56 1.75
CA LEU A 53 17.17 -21.29 2.16
C LEU A 53 17.98 -21.81 0.96
N ALA A 54 17.33 -22.10 -0.16
CA ALA A 54 17.98 -22.48 -1.41
C ALA A 54 18.36 -21.28 -2.30
N GLY A 55 18.19 -20.05 -1.82
CA GLY A 55 18.49 -18.81 -2.55
C GLY A 55 17.50 -18.48 -3.68
N ARG A 56 16.38 -19.20 -3.80
CA ARG A 56 15.33 -18.98 -4.80
C ARG A 56 14.26 -18.05 -4.25
N ASN A 57 13.63 -17.27 -5.13
CA ASN A 57 12.53 -16.36 -4.79
C ASN A 57 12.86 -15.37 -3.66
N THR A 58 14.15 -15.18 -3.35
CA THR A 58 14.63 -14.18 -2.41
C THR A 58 14.66 -12.80 -3.07
N LEU A 59 14.57 -11.72 -2.30
CA LEU A 59 14.74 -10.36 -2.83
C LEU A 59 16.05 -10.23 -3.62
N ALA A 60 17.14 -10.83 -3.14
CA ALA A 60 18.43 -10.81 -3.83
C ALA A 60 18.36 -11.51 -5.20
N SER A 61 17.76 -12.71 -5.26
CA SER A 61 17.59 -13.45 -6.51
C SER A 61 16.68 -12.72 -7.49
N MET A 62 15.57 -12.13 -7.02
CA MET A 62 14.65 -11.36 -7.86
C MET A 62 15.34 -10.10 -8.41
N ILE A 63 16.17 -9.41 -7.64
CA ILE A 63 16.96 -8.27 -8.16
C ILE A 63 17.90 -8.73 -9.28
N ALA A 64 18.54 -9.88 -9.14
CA ALA A 64 19.42 -10.43 -10.16
C ALA A 64 18.67 -10.85 -11.44
N GLU A 65 17.43 -11.31 -11.32
CA GLU A 65 16.56 -11.69 -12.45
C GLU A 65 15.91 -10.49 -13.15
N GLU A 66 15.80 -9.34 -12.48
CA GLU A 66 15.06 -8.18 -12.97
C GLU A 66 15.45 -7.72 -14.38
N PRO A 67 16.74 -7.62 -14.77
CA PRO A 67 17.10 -7.19 -16.12
C PRO A 67 16.47 -8.05 -17.23
N ALA A 68 16.30 -9.36 -16.99
CA ALA A 68 15.70 -10.29 -17.94
C ALA A 68 14.17 -10.32 -17.87
N ARG A 69 13.58 -9.92 -16.74
CA ARG A 69 12.14 -10.04 -16.45
C ARG A 69 11.42 -8.71 -16.24
N LYS A 70 12.07 -7.57 -16.48
CA LYS A 70 11.54 -6.20 -16.29
C LYS A 70 10.25 -5.87 -17.07
N ASP A 71 9.91 -6.71 -18.05
CA ASP A 71 8.70 -6.57 -18.89
C ASP A 71 7.65 -7.66 -18.58
N ASP A 72 7.93 -8.56 -17.64
CA ASP A 72 6.97 -9.50 -17.05
C ASP A 72 6.22 -8.82 -15.90
N ALA A 73 4.95 -8.47 -16.14
CA ALA A 73 4.13 -7.72 -15.20
C ALA A 73 3.98 -8.43 -13.84
N GLU A 74 3.78 -9.74 -13.83
CA GLU A 74 3.60 -10.51 -12.60
C GLU A 74 4.89 -10.50 -11.77
N PHE A 75 6.03 -10.68 -12.44
CA PHE A 75 7.34 -10.58 -11.79
C PHE A 75 7.58 -9.20 -11.20
N VAL A 76 7.35 -8.14 -11.99
CA VAL A 76 7.58 -6.75 -11.56
C VAL A 76 6.68 -6.40 -10.37
N TYR A 77 5.43 -6.84 -10.37
CA TYR A 77 4.52 -6.67 -9.23
C TYR A 77 5.06 -7.36 -7.97
N LYS A 78 5.41 -8.65 -8.07
CA LYS A 78 5.98 -9.42 -6.95
C LYS A 78 7.27 -8.81 -6.42
N LEU A 79 8.12 -8.28 -7.29
CA LEU A 79 9.36 -7.59 -6.90
C LEU A 79 9.04 -6.28 -6.15
N GLY A 80 8.06 -5.51 -6.61
CA GLY A 80 7.58 -4.32 -5.91
C GLY A 80 7.08 -4.63 -4.50
N ASP A 81 6.27 -5.67 -4.35
CA ASP A 81 5.80 -6.13 -3.05
C ASP A 81 6.96 -6.61 -2.16
N ARG A 82 7.91 -7.38 -2.71
CA ARG A 82 9.08 -7.85 -1.97
C ARG A 82 9.94 -6.71 -1.42
N PHE A 83 10.14 -5.65 -2.21
CA PHE A 83 10.81 -4.43 -1.75
C PHE A 83 10.04 -3.77 -0.59
N ALA A 84 8.72 -3.67 -0.70
CA ALA A 84 7.88 -3.07 0.34
C ALA A 84 7.95 -3.85 1.66
N ASP A 85 7.94 -5.19 1.60
CA ASP A 85 8.09 -6.07 2.76
C ASP A 85 9.41 -5.87 3.51
N HIS A 86 10.46 -5.47 2.78
CA HIS A 86 11.79 -5.15 3.32
C HIS A 86 11.95 -3.67 3.72
N GLY A 87 10.88 -2.88 3.63
CA GLY A 87 10.88 -1.44 3.90
C GLY A 87 11.65 -0.60 2.89
N ARG A 88 11.96 -1.16 1.72
CA ARG A 88 12.63 -0.50 0.59
C ARG A 88 11.60 0.21 -0.27
N PHE A 89 10.97 1.24 0.31
CA PHE A 89 9.77 1.86 -0.25
C PHE A 89 10.02 2.61 -1.56
N ASP A 90 11.19 3.18 -1.78
CA ASP A 90 11.50 3.87 -3.03
C ASP A 90 11.68 2.87 -4.18
N GLU A 91 12.36 1.75 -3.93
CA GLU A 91 12.46 0.67 -4.90
C GLU A 91 11.10 0.03 -5.19
N ALA A 92 10.29 -0.19 -4.15
CA ALA A 92 8.91 -0.68 -4.30
C ALA A 92 8.08 0.26 -5.17
N ARG A 93 8.16 1.58 -4.93
CA ARG A 93 7.44 2.62 -5.69
C ARG A 93 7.76 2.53 -7.18
N ILE A 94 9.04 2.40 -7.53
CA ILE A 94 9.49 2.27 -8.92
C ILE A 94 8.85 1.07 -9.61
N ARG A 95 8.82 -0.10 -8.95
CA ARG A 95 8.32 -1.34 -9.56
C ARG A 95 6.79 -1.36 -9.62
N LEU A 96 6.10 -0.85 -8.60
CA LEU A 96 4.65 -0.72 -8.65
C LEU A 96 4.19 0.25 -9.75
N LEU A 97 4.91 1.35 -9.98
CA LEU A 97 4.64 2.24 -11.11
C LEU A 97 4.88 1.53 -12.44
N ARG A 98 6.00 0.82 -12.58
CA ARG A 98 6.29 0.03 -13.78
C ARG A 98 5.21 -1.03 -14.04
N PHE A 99 4.74 -1.70 -13.00
CA PHE A 99 3.66 -2.67 -13.11
C PHE A 99 2.37 -2.03 -13.64
N VAL A 100 1.97 -0.86 -13.14
CA VAL A 100 0.79 -0.12 -13.62
C VAL A 100 0.93 0.33 -15.08
N GLU A 101 2.15 0.54 -15.57
CA GLU A 101 2.43 0.77 -17.00
C GLU A 101 2.29 -0.50 -17.84
N LEU A 102 2.70 -1.66 -17.30
CA LEU A 102 2.62 -2.96 -17.96
C LEU A 102 1.18 -3.51 -18.00
N ASP A 103 0.35 -3.19 -17.01
CA ASP A 103 -1.07 -3.55 -16.96
C ASP A 103 -1.99 -2.30 -16.91
N PRO A 104 -2.02 -1.48 -17.97
CA PRO A 104 -2.69 -0.18 -17.92
C PRO A 104 -4.21 -0.28 -17.78
N LYS A 105 -4.79 -1.45 -18.09
CA LYS A 105 -6.23 -1.73 -18.07
C LYS A 105 -6.69 -2.55 -16.86
N ASN A 106 -5.79 -2.80 -15.91
CA ASN A 106 -6.08 -3.64 -14.75
C ASN A 106 -6.60 -5.04 -15.12
N ARG A 107 -6.00 -5.69 -16.12
CA ARG A 107 -6.42 -7.03 -16.55
C ARG A 107 -6.12 -8.09 -15.49
N SER A 108 -5.08 -7.90 -14.68
CA SER A 108 -4.78 -8.82 -13.58
C SER A 108 -5.65 -8.57 -12.35
N GLY A 109 -6.32 -7.41 -12.28
CA GLY A 109 -7.03 -6.96 -11.09
C GLY A 109 -6.11 -6.44 -9.98
N GLN A 110 -4.82 -6.18 -10.25
CA GLN A 110 -3.85 -5.72 -9.24
C GLN A 110 -3.34 -4.29 -9.47
N SER A 111 -3.64 -3.66 -10.60
CA SER A 111 -3.15 -2.30 -10.93
C SER A 111 -3.82 -1.24 -10.07
N ASP A 112 -5.07 -1.44 -9.70
CA ASP A 112 -5.78 -0.61 -8.73
C ASP A 112 -5.28 -0.84 -7.31
N ASP A 113 -4.99 -2.09 -6.90
CA ASP A 113 -4.27 -2.39 -5.65
C ASP A 113 -2.91 -1.69 -5.59
N ALA A 114 -2.13 -1.75 -6.67
CA ALA A 114 -0.82 -1.12 -6.77
C ALA A 114 -0.93 0.42 -6.61
N LEU A 115 -1.87 1.06 -7.31
CA LEU A 115 -2.14 2.49 -7.13
C LEU A 115 -2.63 2.83 -5.72
N TYR A 116 -3.43 1.96 -5.10
CA TYR A 116 -3.94 2.17 -3.75
C TYR A 116 -2.80 2.08 -2.73
N ARG A 117 -1.90 1.10 -2.88
CA ARG A 117 -0.65 0.97 -2.11
C ARG A 117 0.24 2.19 -2.29
N LEU A 118 0.49 2.64 -3.51
CA LEU A 118 1.27 3.84 -3.82
C LEU A 118 0.66 5.10 -3.17
N SER A 119 -0.66 5.25 -3.18
CA SER A 119 -1.36 6.32 -2.47
C SER A 119 -1.07 6.30 -0.97
N ARG A 120 -1.18 5.12 -0.34
CA ARG A 120 -0.89 4.95 1.10
C ARG A 120 0.58 5.22 1.45
N MET A 121 1.50 4.80 0.61
CA MET A 121 2.94 5.06 0.78
C MET A 121 3.21 6.56 0.75
N ALA A 122 2.76 7.27 -0.29
CA ALA A 122 2.91 8.73 -0.38
C ALA A 122 2.24 9.47 0.79
N ARG A 123 1.08 8.99 1.25
CA ARG A 123 0.39 9.56 2.42
C ARG A 123 1.20 9.38 3.72
N LYS A 124 1.89 8.25 3.88
CA LYS A 124 2.78 8.00 5.03
C LYS A 124 3.98 8.96 5.01
N ASP A 125 4.49 9.27 3.82
CA ASP A 125 5.54 10.27 3.59
C ASP A 125 5.03 11.72 3.70
N LYS A 126 3.74 11.92 4.02
CA LYS A 126 3.03 13.22 4.06
C LYS A 126 2.98 13.95 2.70
N ASP A 127 3.33 13.28 1.60
CA ASP A 127 3.11 13.78 0.25
C ASP A 127 1.65 13.51 -0.18
N TYR A 128 0.74 14.28 0.42
CA TYR A 128 -0.69 14.15 0.20
C TYR A 128 -1.09 14.46 -1.25
N ALA A 129 -0.35 15.31 -1.93
CA ALA A 129 -0.60 15.67 -3.33
C ALA A 129 -0.35 14.47 -4.25
N THR A 130 0.77 13.77 -4.07
CA THR A 130 1.07 12.54 -4.82
C THR A 130 0.14 11.40 -4.41
N ALA A 131 -0.16 11.25 -3.11
CA ALA A 131 -1.14 10.28 -2.63
C ALA A 131 -2.50 10.45 -3.31
N ARG A 132 -2.98 11.69 -3.40
CA ARG A 132 -4.22 12.03 -4.12
C ARG A 132 -4.14 11.69 -5.60
N LYS A 133 -3.01 11.96 -6.28
CA LYS A 133 -2.85 11.61 -7.70
C LYS A 133 -3.03 10.10 -7.93
N TYR A 134 -2.43 9.27 -7.08
CA TYR A 134 -2.57 7.81 -7.21
C TYR A 134 -4.00 7.33 -6.92
N ALA A 135 -4.64 7.84 -5.86
CA ALA A 135 -6.04 7.50 -5.58
C ALA A 135 -6.99 7.96 -6.70
N GLN A 136 -6.77 9.17 -7.24
CA GLN A 136 -7.57 9.70 -8.35
C GLN A 136 -7.42 8.86 -9.63
N ALA A 137 -6.21 8.35 -9.91
CA ALA A 137 -5.98 7.50 -11.06
C ALA A 137 -6.84 6.22 -11.05
N ILE A 138 -7.16 5.68 -9.88
CA ILE A 138 -8.09 4.53 -9.74
C ILE A 138 -9.50 4.95 -10.17
N LEU A 139 -9.99 6.09 -9.69
CA LEU A 139 -11.32 6.61 -10.02
C LEU A 139 -11.47 6.92 -11.51
N ASP A 140 -10.40 7.43 -12.13
CA ASP A 140 -10.40 7.85 -13.51
C ASP A 140 -10.32 6.65 -14.47
N ARG A 141 -9.50 5.64 -14.11
CA ARG A 141 -9.16 4.51 -14.99
C ARG A 141 -9.96 3.25 -14.71
N PHE A 142 -10.36 3.01 -13.46
CA PHE A 142 -10.87 1.72 -12.97
C PHE A 142 -12.22 1.88 -12.25
N LYS A 143 -13.19 2.47 -12.94
CA LYS A 143 -14.50 2.90 -12.38
C LYS A 143 -15.37 1.79 -11.74
N GLY A 144 -15.08 0.53 -12.00
CA GLY A 144 -15.82 -0.61 -11.47
C GLY A 144 -14.97 -1.58 -10.66
N SER A 145 -13.74 -1.19 -10.30
CA SER A 145 -12.88 -2.06 -9.49
C SER A 145 -13.23 -1.99 -8.01
N ASP A 146 -12.86 -3.03 -7.26
CA ASP A 146 -13.17 -3.11 -5.83
C ASP A 146 -12.43 -2.00 -5.03
N MET A 147 -11.31 -1.50 -5.55
CA MET A 147 -10.60 -0.35 -4.98
C MET A 147 -11.22 1.01 -5.31
N MET A 148 -12.25 1.10 -6.16
CA MET A 148 -12.84 2.37 -6.55
C MET A 148 -13.40 3.14 -5.34
N LYS A 149 -14.20 2.48 -4.49
CA LYS A 149 -14.79 3.13 -3.30
C LYS A 149 -13.75 3.52 -2.24
N PRO A 150 -12.81 2.62 -1.84
CA PRO A 150 -11.69 3.00 -0.97
C PRO A 150 -10.86 4.16 -1.54
N ALA A 151 -10.56 4.16 -2.84
CA ALA A 151 -9.82 5.24 -3.49
C ALA A 151 -10.60 6.57 -3.44
N PHE A 152 -11.93 6.50 -3.58
CA PHE A 152 -12.81 7.67 -3.52
C PHE A 152 -12.68 8.40 -2.18
N LEU A 153 -12.77 7.65 -1.08
CA LEU A 153 -12.58 8.19 0.27
C LEU A 153 -11.15 8.69 0.48
N GLN A 154 -10.14 7.99 -0.04
CA GLN A 154 -8.74 8.43 0.06
C GLN A 154 -8.50 9.77 -0.65
N VAL A 155 -9.17 10.06 -1.77
CA VAL A 155 -9.09 11.39 -2.40
C VAL A 155 -9.57 12.47 -1.42
N GLY A 156 -10.70 12.26 -0.75
CA GLY A 156 -11.24 13.18 0.25
C GLY A 156 -10.31 13.35 1.46
N ILE A 157 -9.78 12.24 1.98
CA ILE A 157 -8.80 12.23 3.09
C ILE A 157 -7.53 13.01 2.72
N ASN A 158 -6.99 12.76 1.53
CA ASN A 158 -5.76 13.42 1.07
C ASN A 158 -6.00 14.92 0.86
N LEU A 159 -7.14 15.34 0.28
CA LEU A 159 -7.51 16.76 0.18
C LEU A 159 -7.63 17.43 1.55
N LYS A 160 -8.21 16.74 2.54
CA LYS A 160 -8.30 17.24 3.92
C LYS A 160 -6.91 17.44 4.52
N LYS A 161 -6.00 16.49 4.32
CA LYS A 161 -4.60 16.59 4.77
C LYS A 161 -3.79 17.66 4.03
N GLU A 162 -4.12 17.97 2.78
CA GLU A 162 -3.61 19.12 2.02
C GLU A 162 -4.17 20.48 2.53
N GLY A 163 -5.11 20.49 3.49
CA GLY A 163 -5.78 21.71 3.94
C GLY A 163 -6.86 22.23 2.97
N ARG A 164 -7.19 21.47 1.92
CA ARG A 164 -8.18 21.85 0.89
C ARG A 164 -9.58 21.43 1.33
N LEU A 165 -10.01 21.98 2.47
CA LEU A 165 -11.18 21.53 3.22
C LEU A 165 -12.47 21.56 2.39
N SER A 166 -12.72 22.63 1.61
CA SER A 166 -13.93 22.72 0.77
C SER A 166 -13.97 21.62 -0.30
N LYS A 167 -12.82 21.28 -0.89
CA LYS A 167 -12.73 20.21 -1.90
C LYS A 167 -12.85 18.84 -1.24
N ALA A 168 -12.25 18.64 -0.07
CA ALA A 168 -12.40 17.41 0.70
C ALA A 168 -13.88 17.16 1.06
N ARG A 169 -14.58 18.19 1.54
CA ARG A 169 -16.02 18.12 1.84
C ARG A 169 -16.81 17.73 0.60
N ALA A 170 -16.54 18.35 -0.56
CA ALA A 170 -17.24 18.02 -1.79
C ALA A 170 -17.08 16.54 -2.17
N ILE A 171 -15.90 15.95 -1.99
CA ILE A 171 -15.67 14.52 -2.21
C ILE A 171 -16.51 13.68 -1.24
N PHE A 172 -16.49 13.96 0.05
CA PHE A 172 -17.28 13.18 1.00
C PHE A 172 -18.79 13.27 0.72
N VAL A 173 -19.30 14.45 0.31
CA VAL A 173 -20.69 14.63 -0.13
C VAL A 173 -21.00 13.79 -1.36
N ASP A 174 -20.13 13.79 -2.37
CA ASP A 174 -20.34 12.97 -3.57
C ASP A 174 -20.37 11.48 -3.22
N TYR A 175 -19.50 11.02 -2.31
CA TYR A 175 -19.45 9.61 -1.90
C TYR A 175 -20.79 9.13 -1.32
N PHE A 176 -21.27 9.74 -0.23
CA PHE A 176 -22.49 9.25 0.42
C PHE A 176 -23.75 9.51 -0.40
N THR A 177 -23.69 10.43 -1.37
CA THR A 177 -24.80 10.70 -2.29
C THR A 177 -24.89 9.62 -3.37
N ARG A 178 -23.73 9.17 -3.88
CA ARG A 178 -23.65 8.13 -4.92
C ARG A 178 -23.73 6.71 -4.37
N PHE A 179 -23.29 6.50 -3.14
CA PHE A 179 -23.24 5.21 -2.47
C PHE A 179 -23.97 5.26 -1.11
N PRO A 180 -25.28 5.57 -1.08
CA PRO A 180 -26.00 5.76 0.18
C PRO A 180 -26.08 4.50 1.06
N ASP A 181 -26.04 3.32 0.45
CA ASP A 181 -26.15 2.01 1.14
C ASP A 181 -24.78 1.40 1.47
N ASP A 182 -23.68 2.10 1.18
CA ASP A 182 -22.33 1.64 1.46
C ASP A 182 -21.98 1.81 2.96
N GLU A 183 -21.21 0.88 3.51
CA GLU A 183 -20.86 0.88 4.94
C GLU A 183 -20.11 2.14 5.38
N ASP A 184 -19.36 2.77 4.47
CA ASP A 184 -18.60 3.99 4.74
C ASP A 184 -19.43 5.28 4.51
N ALA A 185 -20.66 5.17 4.00
CA ALA A 185 -21.48 6.34 3.70
C ALA A 185 -21.82 7.20 4.94
N PRO A 186 -22.18 6.60 6.10
CA PRO A 186 -22.37 7.37 7.34
C PRO A 186 -21.09 8.09 7.78
N TRP A 187 -19.95 7.42 7.69
CA TRP A 187 -18.65 8.01 8.03
C TRP A 187 -18.29 9.18 7.10
N ALA A 188 -18.50 9.02 5.79
CA ALA A 188 -18.27 10.09 4.82
C ALA A 188 -19.18 11.31 5.11
N ARG A 189 -20.45 11.09 5.45
CA ARG A 189 -21.37 12.16 5.86
C ARG A 189 -20.83 12.91 7.09
N GLU A 190 -20.41 12.19 8.12
CA GLU A 190 -19.81 12.79 9.32
C GLU A 190 -18.57 13.64 8.99
N GLN A 191 -17.69 13.14 8.10
CA GLN A 191 -16.54 13.92 7.64
C GLN A 191 -16.96 15.20 6.90
N ALA A 192 -17.98 15.14 6.05
CA ALA A 192 -18.49 16.29 5.33
C ALA A 192 -19.09 17.36 6.27
N ASP A 193 -19.86 16.93 7.27
CA ASP A 193 -20.49 17.81 8.26
C ASP A 193 -19.45 18.46 9.17
N THR A 194 -18.45 17.69 9.62
CA THR A 194 -17.32 18.21 10.40
C THR A 194 -16.58 19.30 9.63
N LEU A 195 -16.30 19.07 8.35
CA LEU A 195 -15.64 20.06 7.50
C LEU A 195 -16.53 21.29 7.24
N ALA A 196 -17.85 21.11 7.14
CA ALA A 196 -18.79 22.22 7.01
C ALA A 196 -18.75 23.14 8.23
N ALA A 197 -18.79 22.55 9.43
CA ALA A 197 -18.69 23.29 10.69
C ALA A 197 -17.35 24.00 10.81
N GLN A 198 -16.24 23.35 10.42
CA GLN A 198 -14.92 23.97 10.41
C GLN A 198 -14.84 25.18 9.47
N LEU A 199 -15.43 25.08 8.27
CA LEU A 199 -15.45 26.16 7.28
C LEU A 199 -16.35 27.34 7.68
N ALA A 200 -17.37 27.09 8.51
CA ALA A 200 -18.28 28.12 9.01
C ALA A 200 -17.74 28.91 10.21
N ARG A 201 -16.66 28.42 10.87
CA ARG A 201 -16.06 29.15 11.99
C ARG A 201 -15.31 30.39 11.47
N PRO A 202 -15.55 31.58 12.04
CA PRO A 202 -14.76 32.76 11.71
C PRO A 202 -13.29 32.51 12.07
N ALA A 203 -12.37 32.96 11.21
CA ALA A 203 -10.95 32.83 11.49
C ALA A 203 -10.57 33.68 12.72
N GLY A 204 -10.25 33.04 13.85
CA GLY A 204 -9.69 33.70 15.03
C GLY A 204 -10.55 33.77 16.30
N ALA A 205 -11.50 32.85 16.50
CA ALA A 205 -12.16 32.65 17.80
C ALA A 205 -11.52 31.50 18.59
#